data_AF-A1ZS78-F1
#
_entry.id   AF-A1ZS78-F1
#
_cell.length_a   1.000
_cell.length_b   1.000
_cell.length_c   1.000
_cell.angle_alpha   90.00
_cell.angle_beta   90.00
_cell.angle_gamma   90.00
#
_symmetry.space_group_name_H-M   'P 1'
#
loop_
_entity.id
_entity.type
_entity.pdbx_description
1 polymer ?
#
loop_
_entity_poly.entity_id
_entity_poly.type
_entity_poly.pdbx_seq_one_letter_code
_entity_poly.pdbx_strand_id
1 'polypeptide(L)'
;MANRFFTKINYSASNEDSESERQALQLTSNDTVLCISGSGARSLDLLVDTPKKIVSIDFNPAQNYLLELKLAAYHTFDYKAFARFIGLQPCGKRAATYPALAPLLSAQAQAFWAKHPKYIRNGVLYCGTWERLLRSMLRLASPRKKLIEQLMTAPSLEAQRNIWTKKWDNLVWRFYLRFISHQFLWKYVVREPGARLIPAGFNVYDYMQARLDHMGNNFDLKTNHYAHLMLRGKYSPPCILPHHLRPENFDLIKKNIDRVEVVTASLTDYLAESPYQFNAFSLSDFSSYAPPVVYQQIWQGVAKAAAPHARFCERQFLVKRRPEMHCPALKRNTWLEKKLNEEDEAYIYTFCVGVF
;
A
#
# COMPACT_ATOMS: atom_id res chain seq x y z
N MET A 1 -24.96 0.76 11.77
CA MET A 1 -24.30 2.00 11.29
C MET A 1 -23.12 1.58 10.44
N ALA A 2 -23.10 1.91 9.14
CA ALA A 2 -22.00 1.50 8.25
C ALA A 2 -20.66 1.98 8.81
N ASN A 3 -19.64 1.12 8.79
CA ASN A 3 -18.33 1.47 9.35
C ASN A 3 -17.72 2.60 8.51
N ARG A 4 -17.56 3.80 9.12
CA ARG A 4 -17.00 4.99 8.46
C ARG A 4 -15.62 4.75 7.84
N PHE A 5 -14.89 3.71 8.27
CA PHE A 5 -13.62 3.29 7.66
C PHE A 5 -13.76 3.00 6.17
N PHE A 6 -14.87 2.42 5.70
CA PHE A 6 -15.09 2.06 4.29
C PHE A 6 -15.76 3.16 3.46
N THR A 7 -15.69 4.41 3.92
CA THR A 7 -16.24 5.58 3.21
C THR A 7 -15.22 6.70 3.07
N LYS A 8 -13.98 6.46 3.51
CA LYS A 8 -12.89 7.43 3.53
C LYS A 8 -11.70 6.88 2.77
N ILE A 9 -10.83 7.78 2.32
CA ILE A 9 -9.49 7.44 1.87
C ILE A 9 -8.70 7.00 3.12
N ASN A 10 -8.36 5.72 3.19
CA ASN A 10 -7.61 5.18 4.33
C ASN A 10 -6.11 5.33 4.07
N TYR A 11 -5.67 4.97 2.87
CA TYR A 11 -4.29 5.04 2.41
C TYR A 11 -4.26 5.84 1.10
N SER A 12 -3.30 6.74 0.96
CA SER A 12 -3.19 7.62 -0.20
C SER A 12 -1.80 7.65 -0.85
N ALA A 13 -0.77 7.37 -0.06
CA ALA A 13 0.59 7.16 -0.52
C ALA A 13 0.84 5.68 -0.85
N SER A 14 2.02 5.36 -1.40
CA SER A 14 2.48 3.96 -1.41
C SER A 14 3.08 3.63 -0.06
N ASN A 15 2.38 2.78 0.70
CA ASN A 15 2.81 2.24 1.99
C ASN A 15 3.31 0.79 1.88
N GLU A 16 3.65 0.37 0.67
CA GLU A 16 4.07 -0.99 0.31
C GLU A 16 5.25 -0.88 -0.66
N ASP A 17 6.03 -1.96 -0.77
CA ASP A 17 7.13 -2.04 -1.73
C ASP A 17 6.74 -2.92 -2.92
N SER A 18 6.31 -2.25 -4.00
CA SER A 18 5.85 -2.92 -5.21
C SER A 18 6.92 -3.78 -5.90
N GLU A 19 8.22 -3.64 -5.57
CA GLU A 19 9.24 -4.54 -6.10
C GLU A 19 9.01 -5.98 -5.63
N SER A 20 8.47 -6.18 -4.43
CA SER A 20 8.09 -7.52 -3.96
C SER A 20 6.99 -8.15 -4.80
N GLU A 21 5.96 -7.36 -5.18
CA GLU A 21 4.93 -7.81 -6.11
C GLU A 21 5.49 -8.11 -7.50
N ARG A 22 6.42 -7.29 -8.01
CA ARG A 22 7.04 -7.51 -9.33
C ARG A 22 7.87 -8.80 -9.35
N GLN A 23 8.67 -9.04 -8.31
CA GLN A 23 9.43 -10.28 -8.14
C GLN A 23 8.53 -11.51 -8.02
N ALA A 24 7.40 -11.40 -7.31
CA ALA A 24 6.45 -12.49 -7.12
C ALA A 24 5.63 -12.82 -8.37
N LEU A 25 5.18 -11.80 -9.09
CA LEU A 25 4.21 -11.95 -10.18
C LEU A 25 4.86 -12.04 -11.56
N GLN A 26 6.08 -11.51 -11.74
CA GLN A 26 6.86 -11.58 -12.98
C GLN A 26 5.99 -11.32 -14.22
N LEU A 27 5.32 -10.17 -14.21
CA LEU A 27 4.28 -9.86 -15.18
C LEU A 27 4.87 -9.68 -16.58
N THR A 28 4.07 -10.07 -17.57
CA THR A 28 4.34 -9.94 -19.00
C THR A 28 3.17 -9.24 -19.70
N SER A 29 3.37 -8.81 -20.94
CA SER A 29 2.34 -8.18 -21.77
C SER A 29 1.12 -9.05 -22.09
N ASN A 30 1.14 -10.33 -21.74
CA ASN A 30 0.02 -11.26 -21.90
C ASN A 30 -0.85 -11.37 -20.65
N ASP A 31 -0.37 -10.89 -19.50
CA ASP A 31 -1.01 -11.16 -18.21
C ASP A 31 -2.20 -10.25 -17.93
N THR A 32 -3.32 -10.86 -17.55
CA THR A 32 -4.47 -10.17 -16.93
C THR A 32 -4.37 -10.31 -15.42
N VAL A 33 -4.34 -9.19 -14.71
CA VAL A 33 -4.04 -9.13 -13.26
C VAL A 33 -5.28 -8.70 -12.49
N LEU A 34 -5.61 -9.42 -11.41
CA LEU A 34 -6.54 -8.92 -10.38
C LEU A 34 -5.71 -8.30 -9.26
N CYS A 35 -5.91 -7.02 -8.98
CA CYS A 35 -5.12 -6.26 -8.02
C CYS A 35 -6.03 -5.55 -7.03
N ILE A 36 -5.81 -5.73 -5.73
CA ILE A 36 -6.49 -4.90 -4.72
C ILE A 36 -6.00 -3.45 -4.85
N SER A 37 -6.92 -2.49 -5.00
CA SER A 37 -6.58 -1.10 -5.32
C SER A 37 -5.76 -0.44 -4.21
N GLY A 38 -6.22 -0.51 -2.95
CA GLY A 38 -5.54 0.15 -1.84
C GLY A 38 -5.47 1.66 -2.05
N SER A 39 -4.28 2.26 -2.12
CA SER A 39 -4.13 3.69 -2.47
C SER A 39 -4.14 3.94 -3.99
N GLY A 40 -4.28 2.89 -4.80
CA GLY A 40 -4.05 2.90 -6.25
C GLY A 40 -2.58 2.83 -6.65
N ALA A 41 -1.64 2.98 -5.70
CA ALA A 41 -0.20 2.97 -5.96
C ALA A 41 0.25 1.66 -6.61
N ARG A 42 -0.17 0.51 -6.06
CA ARG A 42 0.23 -0.79 -6.59
C ARG A 42 -0.23 -1.01 -8.02
N SER A 43 -1.50 -0.74 -8.32
CA SER A 43 -2.02 -0.90 -9.68
C SER A 43 -1.25 -0.05 -10.70
N LEU A 44 -0.82 1.16 -10.30
CA LEU A 44 0.01 2.03 -11.13
C LEU A 44 1.47 1.56 -11.21
N ASP A 45 2.04 1.08 -10.10
CA ASP A 45 3.42 0.56 -10.06
C ASP A 45 3.57 -0.66 -10.97
N LEU A 46 2.59 -1.58 -10.98
CA LEU A 46 2.61 -2.77 -11.83
C LEU A 46 2.50 -2.47 -13.34
N LEU A 47 2.12 -1.24 -13.74
CA LEU A 47 2.11 -0.85 -15.15
C LEU A 47 3.51 -0.73 -15.75
N VAL A 48 4.57 -0.66 -14.93
CA VAL A 48 5.96 -0.65 -15.43
C VAL A 48 6.33 -1.96 -16.14
N ASP A 49 5.68 -3.06 -15.78
CA ASP A 49 5.86 -4.37 -16.43
C ASP A 49 4.94 -4.55 -17.65
N THR A 50 4.14 -3.52 -17.97
CA THR A 50 3.26 -3.47 -19.14
C THR A 50 2.30 -4.66 -19.28
N PRO A 51 1.58 -5.09 -18.23
CA PRO A 51 0.64 -6.21 -18.32
C PRO A 51 -0.47 -5.92 -19.35
N LYS A 52 -1.13 -6.98 -19.85
CA LYS A 52 -2.25 -6.83 -20.79
C LYS A 52 -3.37 -5.97 -20.18
N LYS A 53 -3.71 -6.26 -18.92
CA LYS A 53 -4.80 -5.61 -18.20
C LYS A 53 -4.61 -5.74 -16.69
N ILE A 54 -5.00 -4.70 -15.95
CA ILE A 54 -5.12 -4.74 -14.49
C ILE A 54 -6.57 -4.42 -14.14
N VAL A 55 -7.25 -5.36 -13.48
CA VAL A 55 -8.50 -5.11 -12.78
C VAL A 55 -8.13 -4.66 -11.37
N SER A 56 -8.28 -3.37 -11.09
CA SER A 56 -8.03 -2.77 -9.78
C SER A 56 -9.33 -2.76 -8.97
N ILE A 57 -9.41 -3.60 -7.94
CA ILE A 57 -10.62 -3.84 -7.15
C ILE A 57 -10.49 -3.34 -5.70
N ASP A 58 -11.52 -2.62 -5.24
CA ASP A 58 -11.68 -2.25 -3.84
C ASP A 58 -13.16 -2.16 -3.50
N PHE A 59 -13.56 -2.66 -2.34
CA PHE A 59 -14.96 -2.54 -1.89
C PHE A 59 -15.23 -1.19 -1.23
N ASN A 60 -14.20 -0.43 -0.86
CA ASN A 60 -14.30 0.95 -0.43
C ASN A 60 -14.22 1.89 -1.66
N PRO A 61 -15.35 2.48 -2.10
CA PRO A 61 -15.37 3.33 -3.28
C PRO A 61 -14.44 4.55 -3.17
N ALA A 62 -14.18 5.05 -1.95
CA ALA A 62 -13.32 6.22 -1.78
C ALA A 62 -11.85 5.97 -2.22
N GLN A 63 -11.37 4.73 -2.13
CA GLN A 63 -10.06 4.33 -2.62
C GLN A 63 -10.02 4.29 -4.16
N ASN A 64 -11.09 3.79 -4.77
CA ASN A 64 -11.24 3.78 -6.22
C ASN A 64 -11.37 5.20 -6.79
N TYR A 65 -12.09 6.11 -6.11
CA TYR A 65 -12.14 7.53 -6.51
C TYR A 65 -10.77 8.22 -6.46
N LEU A 66 -9.87 7.77 -5.58
CA LEU A 66 -8.48 8.23 -5.55
C LEU A 66 -7.68 7.68 -6.74
N LEU A 67 -7.87 6.41 -7.09
CA LEU A 67 -7.24 5.84 -8.27
C LEU A 67 -7.73 6.50 -9.57
N GLU A 68 -9.05 6.69 -9.74
CA GLU A 68 -9.63 7.44 -10.88
C GLU A 68 -8.99 8.83 -11.02
N LEU A 69 -8.83 9.56 -9.90
CA LEU A 69 -8.19 10.88 -9.92
C LEU A 69 -6.71 10.82 -10.34
N LYS A 70 -5.98 9.78 -9.90
CA LYS A 70 -4.57 9.58 -10.30
C LYS A 70 -4.47 9.23 -11.79
N LEU A 71 -5.35 8.36 -12.31
CA LEU A 71 -5.41 8.01 -13.73
C LEU A 71 -5.73 9.24 -14.59
N ALA A 72 -6.72 10.04 -14.22
CA ALA A 72 -7.04 11.30 -14.89
C ALA A 72 -5.85 12.28 -14.90
N ALA A 73 -5.10 12.35 -13.81
CA ALA A 73 -3.90 13.18 -13.71
C ALA A 73 -2.77 12.70 -14.64
N TYR A 74 -2.53 11.38 -14.76
CA TYR A 74 -1.60 10.84 -15.75
C TYR A 74 -2.03 11.18 -17.17
N HIS A 75 -3.31 10.95 -17.50
CA HIS A 75 -3.85 11.25 -18.83
C HIS A 75 -3.60 12.72 -19.21
N THR A 76 -3.90 13.64 -18.31
CA THR A 76 -3.97 15.08 -18.61
C THR A 76 -2.63 15.80 -18.51
N PHE A 77 -1.77 15.42 -17.56
CA PHE A 77 -0.59 16.22 -17.21
C PHE A 77 0.73 15.64 -17.75
N ASP A 78 1.73 16.51 -17.89
CA ASP A 78 3.14 16.10 -17.90
C ASP A 78 3.60 15.76 -16.48
N TYR A 79 4.82 15.19 -16.34
CA TYR A 79 5.33 14.78 -15.03
C TYR A 79 5.38 15.94 -14.02
N LYS A 80 5.75 17.15 -14.45
CA LYS A 80 5.91 18.30 -13.56
C LYS A 80 4.57 18.77 -13.01
N ALA A 81 3.55 18.86 -13.86
CA ALA A 81 2.18 19.19 -13.47
C ALA A 81 1.56 18.08 -12.63
N PHE A 82 1.79 16.80 -12.97
CA PHE A 82 1.38 15.65 -12.17
C PHE A 82 1.98 15.70 -10.76
N ALA A 83 3.31 15.80 -10.63
CA ALA A 83 4.01 15.84 -9.35
C ALA A 83 3.54 17.00 -8.45
N ARG A 84 3.23 18.16 -9.06
CA ARG A 84 2.62 19.30 -8.36
C ARG A 84 1.19 19.00 -7.92
N PHE A 85 0.35 18.46 -8.80
CA PHE A 85 -1.05 18.16 -8.52
C PHE A 85 -1.21 17.15 -7.38
N ILE A 86 -0.53 16.00 -7.47
CA ILE A 86 -0.67 14.94 -6.48
C ILE A 86 -0.13 15.36 -5.10
N GLY A 87 0.77 16.34 -5.05
CA GLY A 87 1.37 16.83 -3.80
C GLY A 87 2.77 16.29 -3.51
N LEU A 88 3.45 15.71 -4.50
CA LEU A 88 4.87 15.36 -4.42
C LEU A 88 5.75 16.61 -4.40
N GLN A 89 5.40 17.62 -5.21
CA GLN A 89 6.03 18.94 -5.23
C GLN A 89 5.10 20.02 -4.66
N PRO A 90 5.63 21.08 -4.01
CA PRO A 90 4.85 22.23 -3.57
C PRO A 90 4.10 22.90 -4.74
N CYS A 91 2.84 23.28 -4.52
CA CYS A 91 2.03 24.01 -5.49
C CYS A 91 0.90 24.76 -4.77
N GLY A 92 0.83 26.09 -4.95
CA GLY A 92 -0.24 26.92 -4.39
C GLY A 92 -1.54 26.92 -5.22
N LYS A 93 -1.52 26.35 -6.43
CA LYS A 93 -2.61 26.46 -7.42
C LYS A 93 -3.24 25.10 -7.80
N ARG A 94 -3.09 24.05 -6.97
CA ARG A 94 -3.63 22.69 -7.27
C ARG A 94 -5.14 22.68 -7.53
N ALA A 95 -5.90 23.48 -6.79
CA ALA A 95 -7.35 23.55 -6.96
C ALA A 95 -7.75 24.02 -8.36
N ALA A 96 -6.94 24.88 -9.00
CA ALA A 96 -7.21 25.40 -10.34
C ALA A 96 -6.96 24.35 -11.45
N THR A 97 -6.25 23.25 -11.17
CA THR A 97 -5.99 22.20 -12.17
C THR A 97 -7.02 21.08 -12.14
N TYR A 98 -7.80 20.94 -11.06
CA TYR A 98 -8.83 19.91 -10.94
C TYR A 98 -9.94 19.97 -12.01
N PRO A 99 -10.43 21.15 -12.46
CA PRO A 99 -11.44 21.22 -13.52
C PRO A 99 -11.05 20.50 -14.81
N ALA A 100 -9.75 20.41 -15.14
CA ALA A 100 -9.26 19.67 -16.30
C ALA A 100 -9.35 18.14 -16.11
N LEU A 101 -9.41 17.66 -14.87
CA LEU A 101 -9.49 16.23 -14.53
C LEU A 101 -10.92 15.75 -14.37
N ALA A 102 -11.81 16.60 -13.84
CA ALA A 102 -13.17 16.22 -13.47
C ALA A 102 -13.98 15.53 -14.59
N PRO A 103 -13.89 15.93 -15.88
CA PRO A 103 -14.60 15.26 -16.96
C PRO A 103 -14.17 13.80 -17.21
N LEU A 104 -12.98 13.41 -16.75
CA LEU A 104 -12.45 12.04 -16.89
C LEU A 104 -12.85 11.12 -15.73
N LEU A 105 -13.55 11.65 -14.72
CA LEU A 105 -13.96 10.92 -13.52
C LEU A 105 -15.41 10.46 -13.63
N SER A 106 -15.73 9.34 -12.99
CA SER A 106 -17.12 8.93 -12.80
C SER A 106 -17.92 10.00 -12.05
N ALA A 107 -19.24 10.04 -12.26
CA ALA A 107 -20.13 11.00 -11.58
C ALA A 107 -20.02 10.89 -10.05
N GLN A 108 -19.84 9.68 -9.54
CA GLN A 108 -19.68 9.39 -8.12
C GLN A 108 -18.35 9.94 -7.58
N ALA A 109 -17.24 9.78 -8.32
CA ALA A 109 -15.96 10.35 -7.93
C ALA A 109 -15.99 11.88 -8.00
N GLN A 110 -16.61 12.49 -9.02
CA GLN A 110 -16.82 13.94 -9.09
C GLN A 110 -17.58 14.46 -7.87
N ALA A 111 -18.68 13.80 -7.48
CA ALA A 111 -19.45 14.14 -6.30
C ALA A 111 -18.65 13.98 -5.00
N PHE A 112 -17.78 12.96 -4.93
CA PHE A 112 -16.87 12.78 -3.80
C PHE A 112 -15.87 13.94 -3.69
N TRP A 113 -15.19 14.30 -4.78
CA TRP A 113 -14.17 15.35 -4.77
C TRP A 113 -14.75 16.76 -4.56
N ALA A 114 -15.97 17.01 -5.05
CA ALA A 114 -16.71 18.24 -4.76
C ALA A 114 -16.95 18.45 -3.25
N LYS A 115 -17.15 17.37 -2.49
CA LYS A 115 -17.28 17.41 -1.02
C LYS A 115 -15.95 17.52 -0.30
N HIS A 116 -14.82 17.27 -0.98
CA HIS A 116 -13.48 17.23 -0.39
C HIS A 116 -12.47 18.19 -1.07
N PRO A 117 -12.80 19.47 -1.31
CA PRO A 117 -11.92 20.40 -2.04
C PRO A 117 -10.59 20.66 -1.31
N LYS A 118 -10.55 20.46 0.02
CA LYS A 118 -9.34 20.59 0.82
C LYS A 118 -8.29 19.52 0.47
N TYR A 119 -8.69 18.32 0.08
CA TYR A 119 -7.76 17.26 -0.33
C TYR A 119 -7.04 17.64 -1.63
N ILE A 120 -7.79 18.13 -2.62
CA ILE A 120 -7.22 18.64 -3.87
C ILE A 120 -6.25 19.81 -3.60
N ARG A 121 -6.68 20.80 -2.81
CA ARG A 121 -5.87 21.99 -2.49
C ARG A 121 -4.53 21.62 -1.86
N ASN A 122 -4.53 20.66 -0.94
CA ASN A 122 -3.35 20.26 -0.19
C ASN A 122 -2.46 19.23 -0.93
N GLY A 123 -2.98 18.62 -2.01
CA GLY A 123 -2.40 17.45 -2.65
C GLY A 123 -2.94 16.15 -2.05
N VAL A 124 -3.22 15.18 -2.91
CA VAL A 124 -3.91 13.94 -2.55
C VAL A 124 -2.97 12.83 -2.07
N LEU A 125 -1.66 12.96 -2.27
CA LEU A 125 -0.67 11.92 -1.96
C LEU A 125 -0.59 11.57 -0.45
N TYR A 126 -1.02 12.47 0.43
CA TYR A 126 -0.95 12.28 1.88
C TYR A 126 -2.27 12.65 2.59
N CYS A 127 -3.41 12.52 1.90
CA CYS A 127 -4.72 12.90 2.42
C CYS A 127 -5.42 11.77 3.20
N GLY A 128 -4.91 10.54 3.09
CA GLY A 128 -5.47 9.36 3.73
C GLY A 128 -5.44 9.43 5.25
N THR A 129 -6.27 8.60 5.87
CA THR A 129 -6.36 8.51 7.33
C THR A 129 -5.03 8.10 7.95
N TRP A 130 -4.32 7.16 7.34
CA TRP A 130 -3.03 6.68 7.82
C TRP A 130 -1.91 7.73 7.71
N GLU A 131 -1.78 8.42 6.58
CA GLU A 131 -0.74 9.45 6.43
C GLU A 131 -0.98 10.64 7.38
N ARG A 132 -2.26 10.99 7.65
CA ARG A 132 -2.61 12.01 8.64
C ARG A 132 -2.30 11.57 10.07
N LEU A 133 -2.51 10.29 10.40
CA LEU A 133 -2.16 9.72 11.69
C LEU A 133 -0.64 9.76 11.90
N LEU A 134 0.14 9.27 10.92
CA LEU A 134 1.60 9.30 10.95
C LEU A 134 2.13 10.73 11.14
N ARG A 135 1.61 11.69 10.37
CA ARG A 135 1.98 13.11 10.52
C ARG A 135 1.60 13.69 11.89
N SER A 136 0.54 13.20 12.52
CA SER A 136 0.17 13.63 13.87
C SER A 136 1.11 13.03 14.92
N MET A 137 1.45 11.75 14.79
CA MET A 137 2.44 11.07 15.65
C MET A 137 3.82 11.73 15.54
N LEU A 138 4.24 12.14 14.33
CA LEU A 138 5.50 12.85 14.12
C LEU A 138 5.58 14.19 14.86
N ARG A 139 4.46 14.90 15.02
CA ARG A 139 4.42 16.13 15.84
C ARG A 139 4.68 15.83 17.31
N LEU A 140 4.14 14.72 17.81
CA LEU A 140 4.37 14.24 19.18
C LEU A 140 5.81 13.71 19.36
N ALA A 141 6.42 13.19 18.29
CA ALA A 141 7.80 12.74 18.27
C ALA A 141 8.84 13.88 18.14
N SER A 142 8.44 15.15 18.29
CA SER A 142 9.33 16.32 18.25
C SER A 142 10.64 16.16 19.07
N PRO A 143 10.63 15.57 20.29
CA PRO A 143 11.87 15.34 21.04
C PRO A 143 12.90 14.45 20.32
N ARG A 144 12.46 13.61 19.38
CA ARG A 144 13.31 12.71 18.58
C ARG A 144 13.73 13.31 17.23
N LYS A 145 13.35 14.55 16.91
CA LYS A 145 13.64 15.16 15.60
C LYS A 145 15.12 15.10 15.21
N LYS A 146 16.03 15.43 16.13
CA LYS A 146 17.48 15.34 15.88
C LYS A 146 17.95 13.91 15.60
N LEU A 147 17.37 12.93 16.30
CA LEU A 147 17.69 11.52 16.13
C LEU A 147 17.15 10.97 14.81
N ILE A 148 15.95 11.39 14.42
CA ILE A 148 15.38 11.09 13.09
C ILE A 148 16.31 11.63 12.01
N GLU A 149 16.73 12.90 12.09
CA GLU A 149 17.67 13.43 11.09
C GLU A 149 18.99 12.66 11.07
N GLN A 150 19.54 12.25 12.23
CA GLN A 150 20.74 11.40 12.28
C GLN A 150 20.56 10.06 11.56
N LEU A 151 19.40 9.41 11.71
CA LEU A 151 19.09 8.17 10.98
C LEU A 151 18.94 8.42 9.48
N MET A 152 18.17 9.45 9.10
CA MET A 152 17.86 9.78 7.71
C MET A 152 19.05 10.36 6.93
N THR A 153 20.15 10.72 7.61
CA THR A 153 21.38 11.23 6.98
C THR A 153 22.62 10.44 7.38
N ALA A 154 22.45 9.19 7.86
CA ALA A 154 23.57 8.34 8.21
C ALA A 154 24.46 8.09 6.96
N PRO A 155 25.80 8.18 7.09
CA PRO A 155 26.71 8.03 5.93
C PRO A 155 26.85 6.58 5.46
N SER A 156 26.49 5.61 6.29
CA SER A 156 26.56 4.18 5.98
C SER A 156 25.52 3.40 6.79
N LEU A 157 25.18 2.19 6.32
CA LEU A 157 24.31 1.28 7.05
C LEU A 157 24.88 0.91 8.43
N GLU A 158 26.20 0.83 8.57
CA GLU A 158 26.84 0.58 9.87
C GLU A 158 26.65 1.75 10.85
N ALA A 159 26.81 3.00 10.39
CA ALA A 159 26.53 4.17 11.20
C ALA A 159 25.05 4.23 11.61
N GLN A 160 24.14 3.89 10.69
CA GLN A 160 22.70 3.78 10.96
C GLN A 160 22.41 2.71 12.03
N ARG A 161 22.95 1.49 11.88
CA ARG A 161 22.85 0.41 12.88
C ARG A 161 23.31 0.87 14.26
N ASN A 162 24.43 1.56 14.33
CA ASN A 162 24.95 2.12 15.58
C ASN A 162 23.99 3.15 16.19
N ILE A 163 23.40 4.04 15.39
CA ILE A 163 22.41 5.01 15.87
C ILE A 163 21.13 4.29 16.33
N TRP A 164 20.66 3.30 15.56
CA TRP A 164 19.46 2.54 15.86
C TRP A 164 19.59 1.80 17.20
N THR A 165 20.61 0.97 17.31
CA THR A 165 20.84 0.11 18.49
C THR A 165 21.23 0.90 19.74
N LYS A 166 22.08 1.93 19.62
CA LYS A 166 22.62 2.65 20.80
C LYS A 166 21.77 3.85 21.23
N LYS A 167 20.93 4.40 20.34
CA LYS A 167 20.17 5.63 20.62
C LYS A 167 18.67 5.49 20.41
N TRP A 168 18.25 4.86 19.31
CA TRP A 168 16.82 4.75 18.97
C TRP A 168 16.08 3.75 19.84
N ASP A 169 16.57 2.50 19.89
CA ASP A 169 15.97 1.37 20.61
C ASP A 169 16.24 1.43 22.12
N ASN A 170 15.75 2.50 22.74
CA ASN A 170 15.86 2.75 24.18
C ASN A 170 14.53 2.45 24.91
N LEU A 171 14.53 2.52 26.24
CA LEU A 171 13.34 2.23 27.06
C LEU A 171 12.12 3.11 26.71
N VAL A 172 12.34 4.38 26.36
CA VAL A 172 11.27 5.30 25.94
C VAL A 172 10.63 4.82 24.63
N TRP A 173 11.45 4.37 23.68
CA TRP A 173 10.96 3.82 22.42
C TRP A 173 10.16 2.55 22.66
N ARG A 174 10.71 1.60 23.43
CA ARG A 174 10.06 0.32 23.72
C ARG A 174 8.73 0.52 24.45
N PHE A 175 8.67 1.46 25.39
CA PHE A 175 7.40 1.81 26.07
C PHE A 175 6.39 2.42 25.09
N TYR A 176 6.82 3.38 24.27
CA TYR A 176 5.97 3.98 23.23
C TYR A 176 5.45 2.92 22.25
N LEU A 177 6.32 2.06 21.75
CA LEU A 177 5.96 0.99 20.81
C LEU A 177 4.98 0.01 21.46
N ARG A 178 5.17 -0.34 22.73
CA ARG A 178 4.25 -1.19 23.48
C ARG A 178 2.88 -0.55 23.64
N PHE A 179 2.84 0.74 23.93
CA PHE A 179 1.59 1.49 24.02
C PHE A 179 0.84 1.51 22.68
N ILE A 180 1.50 1.85 21.57
CA ILE A 180 0.83 1.90 20.25
C ILE A 180 0.52 0.51 19.69
N SER A 181 1.19 -0.55 20.13
CA SER A 181 0.91 -1.93 19.71
C SER A 181 -0.24 -2.57 20.49
N HIS A 182 -0.78 -1.89 21.50
CA HIS A 182 -1.85 -2.44 22.32
C HIS A 182 -3.15 -2.57 21.51
N GLN A 183 -3.68 -3.79 21.37
CA GLN A 183 -4.85 -4.09 20.53
C GLN A 183 -6.09 -3.25 20.89
N PHE A 184 -6.26 -2.89 22.17
CA PHE A 184 -7.32 -1.98 22.62
C PHE A 184 -7.29 -0.63 21.87
N LEU A 185 -6.12 -0.05 21.65
CA LEU A 185 -5.96 1.22 20.94
C LEU A 185 -6.51 1.09 19.51
N TRP A 186 -6.12 0.03 18.79
CA TRP A 186 -6.57 -0.20 17.43
C TRP A 186 -8.07 -0.51 17.34
N LYS A 187 -8.58 -1.37 18.23
CA LYS A 187 -9.98 -1.81 18.22
C LYS A 187 -10.96 -0.70 18.60
N TYR A 188 -10.63 0.14 19.59
CA TYR A 188 -11.59 1.06 20.19
C TYR A 188 -11.29 2.54 19.91
N VAL A 189 -10.02 2.92 19.77
CA VAL A 189 -9.61 4.31 19.53
C VAL A 189 -9.46 4.58 18.03
N VAL A 190 -8.64 3.78 17.33
CA VAL A 190 -8.49 3.89 15.87
C VAL A 190 -9.72 3.33 15.14
N ARG A 191 -10.39 2.34 15.76
CA ARG A 191 -11.55 1.61 15.21
C ARG A 191 -11.23 0.95 13.87
N GLU A 192 -10.01 0.44 13.77
CA GLU A 192 -9.54 -0.33 12.63
C GLU A 192 -10.25 -1.71 12.67
N PRO A 193 -11.00 -2.10 11.62
CA PRO A 193 -11.78 -3.34 11.62
C PRO A 193 -10.95 -4.61 11.86
N GLY A 194 -9.75 -4.68 11.26
CA GLY A 194 -8.89 -5.85 11.28
C GLY A 194 -8.27 -6.17 12.63
N ALA A 195 -8.20 -5.20 13.52
CA ALA A 195 -7.78 -5.39 14.91
C ALA A 195 -8.62 -6.44 15.67
N ARG A 196 -9.85 -6.70 15.21
CA ARG A 196 -10.74 -7.73 15.78
C ARG A 196 -10.41 -9.15 15.33
N LEU A 197 -9.71 -9.30 14.22
CA LEU A 197 -9.34 -10.58 13.63
C LEU A 197 -7.92 -11.02 14.02
N ILE A 198 -7.17 -10.15 14.70
CA ILE A 198 -5.85 -10.50 15.25
C ILE A 198 -6.03 -11.65 16.26
N PRO A 199 -5.31 -12.78 16.09
CA PRO A 199 -5.39 -13.89 17.03
C PRO A 199 -5.03 -13.47 18.46
N ALA A 200 -5.73 -14.00 19.46
CA ALA A 200 -5.53 -13.62 20.87
C ALA A 200 -4.08 -13.87 21.37
N GLY A 201 -3.41 -14.90 20.83
CA GLY A 201 -2.01 -15.21 21.14
C GLY A 201 -0.96 -14.43 20.33
N PHE A 202 -1.37 -13.57 19.39
CA PHE A 202 -0.42 -12.81 18.57
C PHE A 202 0.12 -11.59 19.32
N ASN A 203 1.42 -11.58 19.61
CA ASN A 203 2.07 -10.44 20.23
C ASN A 203 2.42 -9.36 19.19
N VAL A 204 1.55 -8.35 19.07
CA VAL A 204 1.73 -7.22 18.14
C VAL A 204 3.00 -6.44 18.45
N TYR A 205 3.35 -6.25 19.73
CA TYR A 205 4.55 -5.51 20.11
C TYR A 205 5.82 -6.21 19.61
N ASP A 206 5.96 -7.52 19.89
CA ASP A 206 7.16 -8.27 19.47
C ASP A 206 7.28 -8.28 17.94
N TYR A 207 6.15 -8.43 17.24
CA TYR A 207 6.13 -8.37 15.78
C TYR A 207 6.58 -7.00 15.26
N MET A 208 5.96 -5.91 15.74
CA MET A 208 6.30 -4.56 15.29
C MET A 208 7.74 -4.18 15.64
N GLN A 209 8.23 -4.58 16.82
CA GLN A 209 9.62 -4.38 17.24
C GLN A 209 10.57 -5.10 16.29
N ALA A 210 10.37 -6.41 16.04
CA ALA A 210 11.22 -7.17 15.13
C ALA A 210 11.23 -6.61 13.71
N ARG A 211 10.07 -6.18 13.20
CA ARG A 211 9.95 -5.59 11.85
C ARG A 211 10.61 -4.21 11.76
N LEU A 212 10.44 -3.34 12.76
CA LEU A 212 11.11 -2.03 12.81
C LEU A 212 12.63 -2.17 13.01
N ASP A 213 13.07 -3.13 13.82
CA ASP A 213 14.50 -3.42 13.99
C ASP A 213 15.11 -3.97 12.69
N HIS A 214 14.40 -4.84 11.96
CA HIS A 214 14.83 -5.29 10.63
C HIS A 214 15.02 -4.10 9.69
N MET A 215 14.05 -3.20 9.62
CA MET A 215 14.15 -1.99 8.80
C MET A 215 15.36 -1.12 9.19
N GLY A 216 15.46 -0.78 10.48
CA GLY A 216 16.51 0.11 10.99
C GLY A 216 17.92 -0.47 10.90
N ASN A 217 18.06 -1.79 10.83
CA ASN A 217 19.36 -2.45 10.72
C ASN A 217 19.70 -2.90 9.29
N ASN A 218 18.75 -3.09 8.38
CA ASN A 218 19.05 -3.73 7.09
C ASN A 218 18.77 -2.87 5.86
N PHE A 219 17.98 -1.80 5.96
CA PHE A 219 17.69 -0.91 4.85
C PHE A 219 18.28 0.47 5.04
N ASP A 220 18.74 1.11 3.95
CA ASP A 220 19.14 2.52 3.99
C ASP A 220 17.91 3.41 4.15
N LEU A 221 17.68 3.92 5.38
CA LEU A 221 16.51 4.74 5.68
C LEU A 221 16.52 6.07 4.92
N LYS A 222 17.70 6.52 4.47
CA LYS A 222 17.87 7.75 3.68
C LYS A 222 17.22 7.64 2.29
N THR A 223 17.11 6.44 1.74
CA THR A 223 16.54 6.21 0.39
C THR A 223 15.18 5.52 0.43
N ASN A 224 14.85 4.79 1.49
CA ASN A 224 13.61 4.02 1.62
C ASN A 224 12.34 4.91 1.71
N HIS A 225 11.39 4.75 0.78
CA HIS A 225 10.17 5.57 0.73
C HIS A 225 9.24 5.37 1.92
N TYR A 226 9.15 4.16 2.47
CA TYR A 226 8.33 3.90 3.64
C TYR A 226 8.92 4.59 4.88
N ALA A 227 10.23 4.51 5.08
CA ALA A 227 10.94 5.22 6.15
C ALA A 227 10.69 6.72 6.06
N HIS A 228 10.69 7.30 4.85
CA HIS A 228 10.32 8.70 4.62
C HIS A 228 8.88 9.04 5.03
N LEU A 229 7.91 8.18 4.73
CA LEU A 229 6.53 8.38 5.21
C LEU A 229 6.46 8.31 6.73
N MET A 230 7.08 7.30 7.35
CA MET A 230 7.00 7.08 8.79
C MET A 230 7.74 8.16 9.58
N LEU A 231 8.95 8.53 9.16
CA LEU A 231 9.87 9.39 9.91
C LEU A 231 9.81 10.86 9.49
N ARG A 232 9.35 11.18 8.28
CA ARG A 232 9.22 12.56 7.77
C ARG A 232 7.80 12.94 7.34
N GLY A 233 6.89 11.99 7.24
CA GLY A 233 5.49 12.23 6.84
C GLY A 233 5.34 12.59 5.36
N LYS A 234 6.42 12.51 4.57
CA LYS A 234 6.46 12.87 3.15
C LYS A 234 7.69 12.25 2.49
N TYR A 235 7.63 12.08 1.18
CA TYR A 235 8.81 11.78 0.38
C TYR A 235 9.65 13.04 0.22
N SER A 236 10.98 12.90 0.26
CA SER A 236 11.92 14.01 0.09
C SER A 236 13.25 13.45 -0.41
N PRO A 237 14.00 14.15 -1.27
CA PRO A 237 15.30 13.66 -1.71
C PRO A 237 16.23 13.31 -0.53
N PRO A 238 17.06 12.27 -0.64
CA PRO A 238 17.31 11.43 -1.83
C PRO A 238 16.44 10.15 -1.88
N CYS A 239 15.25 10.15 -1.27
CA CYS A 239 14.29 9.05 -1.32
C CYS A 239 14.09 8.50 -2.74
N ILE A 240 14.25 7.19 -2.89
CA ILE A 240 13.83 6.45 -4.07
C ILE A 240 12.31 6.35 -4.00
N LEU A 241 11.61 6.99 -4.92
CA LEU A 241 10.15 7.03 -4.91
C LEU A 241 9.55 5.67 -5.29
N PRO A 242 8.28 5.39 -4.96
CA PRO A 242 7.51 4.32 -5.58
C PRO A 242 7.51 4.46 -7.11
N HIS A 243 7.45 3.35 -7.85
CA HIS A 243 7.64 3.32 -9.31
C HIS A 243 6.77 4.35 -10.06
N HIS A 244 5.50 4.48 -9.71
CA HIS A 244 4.55 5.41 -10.29
C HIS A 244 4.90 6.88 -10.04
N LEU A 245 5.65 7.18 -8.98
CA LEU A 245 6.07 8.55 -8.67
C LEU A 245 7.43 8.92 -9.28
N ARG A 246 8.13 7.97 -9.92
CA ARG A 246 9.44 8.22 -10.52
C ARG A 246 9.31 8.91 -11.89
N PRO A 247 10.10 9.96 -12.18
CA PRO A 247 10.07 10.65 -13.47
C PRO A 247 10.36 9.72 -14.65
N GLU A 248 11.32 8.81 -14.51
CA GLU A 248 11.74 7.87 -15.55
C GLU A 248 10.64 6.87 -15.96
N ASN A 249 9.66 6.61 -15.09
CA ASN A 249 8.54 5.71 -15.37
C ASN A 249 7.28 6.44 -15.86
N PHE A 250 7.25 7.78 -15.81
CA PHE A 250 6.02 8.55 -15.99
C PHE A 250 5.38 8.32 -17.37
N ASP A 251 6.15 8.45 -18.44
CA ASP A 251 5.62 8.31 -19.80
C ASP A 251 5.22 6.86 -20.11
N LEU A 252 5.97 5.88 -19.60
CA LEU A 252 5.63 4.46 -19.70
C LEU A 252 4.28 4.17 -19.03
N ILE A 253 4.09 4.62 -17.79
CA ILE A 253 2.86 4.42 -17.05
C ILE A 253 1.71 5.16 -17.74
N LYS A 254 1.93 6.42 -18.13
CA LYS A 254 0.94 7.24 -18.86
C LYS A 254 0.44 6.52 -20.12
N LYS A 255 1.31 5.89 -20.89
CA LYS A 255 0.94 5.11 -22.09
C LYS A 255 0.08 3.87 -21.78
N ASN A 256 0.14 3.35 -20.56
CA ASN A 256 -0.51 2.10 -20.17
C ASN A 256 -1.70 2.29 -19.21
N ILE A 257 -2.10 3.52 -18.85
CA ILE A 257 -3.20 3.76 -17.91
C ILE A 257 -4.54 3.20 -18.38
N ASP A 258 -4.79 3.14 -19.70
CA ASP A 258 -6.03 2.60 -20.28
C ASP A 258 -6.15 1.08 -20.09
N ARG A 259 -5.09 0.41 -19.61
CA ARG A 259 -5.10 -1.01 -19.24
C ARG A 259 -5.65 -1.24 -17.83
N VAL A 260 -5.93 -0.19 -17.07
CA VAL A 260 -6.48 -0.29 -15.71
C VAL A 260 -8.00 -0.17 -15.77
N GLU A 261 -8.69 -1.24 -15.37
CA GLU A 261 -10.13 -1.22 -15.09
C GLU A 261 -10.34 -1.04 -13.59
N VAL A 262 -11.11 -0.03 -13.18
CA VAL A 262 -11.42 0.23 -11.77
C VAL A 262 -12.76 -0.41 -11.42
N VAL A 263 -12.76 -1.32 -10.45
CA VAL A 263 -13.94 -2.08 -10.02
C VAL A 263 -14.25 -1.81 -8.56
N THR A 264 -15.46 -1.33 -8.27
CA THR A 264 -15.95 -1.21 -6.89
C THR A 264 -16.84 -2.39 -6.54
N ALA A 265 -16.25 -3.41 -5.93
CA ALA A 265 -16.95 -4.63 -5.49
C ALA A 265 -16.17 -5.32 -4.37
N SER A 266 -16.82 -6.24 -3.65
CA SER A 266 -16.08 -7.17 -2.80
C SER A 266 -15.35 -8.20 -3.67
N LEU A 267 -14.23 -8.73 -3.18
CA LEU A 267 -13.51 -9.80 -3.88
C LEU A 267 -14.39 -11.03 -4.09
N THR A 268 -15.19 -11.41 -3.08
CA THR A 268 -16.08 -12.57 -3.16
C THR A 268 -17.11 -12.43 -4.28
N ASP A 269 -17.79 -11.28 -4.33
CA ASP A 269 -18.84 -11.04 -5.35
C ASP A 269 -18.21 -10.97 -6.75
N TYR A 270 -17.10 -10.25 -6.89
CA TYR A 270 -16.44 -10.11 -8.18
C TYR A 270 -15.86 -11.42 -8.70
N LEU A 271 -15.22 -12.24 -7.85
CA LEU A 271 -14.67 -13.53 -8.26
C LEU A 271 -15.76 -14.56 -8.60
N ALA A 272 -16.96 -14.43 -8.04
CA ALA A 272 -18.09 -15.30 -8.37
C ALA A 272 -18.61 -15.06 -9.79
N GLU A 273 -18.57 -13.81 -10.26
CA GLU A 273 -19.18 -13.37 -11.52
C GLU A 273 -18.16 -12.91 -12.58
N SER A 274 -16.86 -12.92 -12.25
CA SER A 274 -15.80 -12.38 -13.12
C SER A 274 -15.83 -13.03 -14.51
N PRO A 275 -15.84 -12.22 -15.58
CA PRO A 275 -15.75 -12.72 -16.95
C PRO A 275 -14.31 -13.09 -17.34
N TYR A 276 -13.32 -12.77 -16.51
CA TYR A 276 -11.90 -12.97 -16.81
C TYR A 276 -11.32 -14.23 -16.16
N GLN A 277 -10.38 -14.85 -16.87
CA GLN A 277 -9.35 -15.73 -16.31
C GLN A 277 -8.10 -14.88 -16.06
N PHE A 278 -7.57 -14.92 -14.84
CA PHE A 278 -6.44 -14.10 -14.41
C PHE A 278 -5.14 -14.90 -14.42
N ASN A 279 -4.08 -14.28 -14.93
CA ASN A 279 -2.72 -14.84 -14.90
C ASN A 279 -1.94 -14.44 -13.65
N ALA A 280 -2.40 -13.40 -12.95
CA ALA A 280 -1.77 -12.93 -11.73
C ALA A 280 -2.77 -12.33 -10.73
N PHE A 281 -2.51 -12.55 -9.45
CA PHE A 281 -3.31 -12.02 -8.35
C PHE A 281 -2.43 -11.25 -7.37
N SER A 282 -2.66 -9.95 -7.23
CA SER A 282 -2.02 -9.12 -6.23
C SER A 282 -2.99 -8.76 -5.11
N LEU A 283 -2.86 -9.47 -3.98
CA LEU A 283 -3.86 -9.55 -2.92
C LEU A 283 -3.30 -9.01 -1.60
N SER A 284 -3.31 -7.70 -1.42
CA SER A 284 -2.74 -7.11 -0.20
C SER A 284 -3.68 -7.13 1.01
N ASP A 285 -3.21 -7.78 2.07
CA ASP A 285 -3.68 -7.73 3.46
C ASP A 285 -5.20 -7.87 3.63
N PHE A 286 -5.87 -8.53 2.68
CA PHE A 286 -7.30 -8.76 2.79
C PHE A 286 -7.62 -9.74 3.93
N SER A 287 -6.65 -10.57 4.34
CA SER A 287 -6.77 -11.46 5.51
C SER A 287 -7.07 -10.69 6.79
N SER A 288 -6.60 -9.44 6.90
CA SER A 288 -6.91 -8.53 8.02
C SER A 288 -8.36 -8.06 8.01
N TYR A 289 -9.09 -8.18 6.90
CA TYR A 289 -10.49 -7.75 6.78
C TYR A 289 -11.45 -8.92 6.53
N ALA A 290 -10.93 -10.12 6.30
CA ALA A 290 -11.70 -11.32 5.99
C ALA A 290 -11.74 -12.29 7.18
N PRO A 291 -12.91 -12.51 7.80
CA PRO A 291 -13.13 -13.64 8.70
C PRO A 291 -12.79 -14.98 8.02
N PRO A 292 -12.53 -16.06 8.77
CA PRO A 292 -12.05 -17.33 8.20
C PRO A 292 -12.88 -17.86 7.03
N VAL A 293 -14.22 -17.81 7.14
CA VAL A 293 -15.14 -18.25 6.09
C VAL A 293 -15.01 -17.41 4.82
N VAL A 294 -14.94 -16.08 4.97
CA VAL A 294 -14.78 -15.15 3.84
C VAL A 294 -13.42 -15.33 3.18
N TYR A 295 -12.36 -15.51 3.98
CA TYR A 295 -11.01 -15.76 3.48
C TYR A 295 -10.96 -17.03 2.62
N GLN A 296 -11.59 -18.11 3.09
CA GLN A 296 -11.73 -19.35 2.35
C GLN A 296 -12.50 -19.14 1.04
N GLN A 297 -13.65 -18.46 1.07
CA GLN A 297 -14.46 -18.17 -0.11
C GLN A 297 -13.68 -17.37 -1.16
N ILE A 298 -12.91 -16.36 -0.74
CA ILE A 298 -12.06 -15.58 -1.64
C ILE A 298 -11.04 -16.50 -2.32
N TRP A 299 -10.31 -17.34 -1.59
CA TRP A 299 -9.32 -18.24 -2.19
C TRP A 299 -9.93 -19.28 -3.12
N GLN A 300 -11.14 -19.78 -2.81
CA GLN A 300 -11.89 -20.65 -3.73
C GLN A 300 -12.27 -19.92 -5.02
N GLY A 301 -12.71 -18.65 -4.91
CA GLY A 301 -12.98 -17.80 -6.07
C GLY A 301 -11.73 -17.51 -6.91
N VAL A 302 -10.60 -17.19 -6.25
CA VAL A 302 -9.30 -16.98 -6.91
C VAL A 302 -8.91 -18.24 -7.69
N ALA A 303 -9.02 -19.42 -7.08
CA ALA A 303 -8.68 -20.69 -7.74
C ALA A 303 -9.55 -20.96 -8.98
N LYS A 304 -10.85 -20.64 -8.92
CA LYS A 304 -11.77 -20.81 -10.05
C LYS A 304 -11.48 -19.82 -11.20
N ALA A 305 -11.05 -18.61 -10.86
CA ALA A 305 -10.74 -17.55 -11.82
C ALA A 305 -9.27 -17.56 -12.29
N ALA A 306 -8.46 -18.49 -11.81
CA ALA A 306 -7.05 -18.61 -12.15
C ALA A 306 -6.86 -19.29 -13.51
N ALA A 307 -6.17 -18.61 -14.42
CA ALA A 307 -5.64 -19.25 -15.62
C ALA A 307 -4.57 -20.31 -15.24
N PRO A 308 -4.28 -21.29 -16.12
CA PRO A 308 -3.17 -22.21 -15.90
C PRO A 308 -1.87 -21.47 -15.60
N HIS A 309 -1.13 -21.90 -14.57
CA HIS A 309 0.12 -21.28 -14.10
C HIS A 309 -0.03 -19.84 -13.60
N ALA A 310 -1.24 -19.43 -13.20
CA ALA A 310 -1.44 -18.13 -12.60
C ALA A 310 -0.60 -17.97 -11.33
N ARG A 311 -0.02 -16.79 -11.15
CA ARG A 311 0.84 -16.45 -10.01
C ARG A 311 0.05 -15.63 -8.99
N PHE A 312 0.36 -15.77 -7.72
CA PHE A 312 -0.25 -14.92 -6.70
C PHE A 312 0.79 -14.35 -5.74
N CYS A 313 0.48 -13.16 -5.23
CA CYS A 313 1.18 -12.49 -4.15
C CYS A 313 0.17 -11.98 -3.16
N GLU A 314 0.06 -12.66 -2.02
CA GLU A 314 -0.70 -12.21 -0.87
C GLU A 314 0.24 -11.58 0.15
N ARG A 315 -0.01 -10.32 0.50
CA ARG A 315 0.59 -9.70 1.69
C ARG A 315 -0.29 -9.97 2.90
N GLN A 316 0.31 -10.23 4.04
CA GLN A 316 -0.41 -10.39 5.31
C GLN A 316 0.25 -9.54 6.39
N PHE A 317 -0.51 -8.74 7.14
CA PHE A 317 0.04 -7.90 8.20
C PHE A 317 -0.06 -8.58 9.58
N LEU A 318 -1.15 -8.44 10.32
CA LEU A 318 -1.28 -9.00 11.67
C LEU A 318 -2.12 -10.28 11.70
N VAL A 319 -2.93 -10.50 10.66
CA VAL A 319 -3.75 -11.70 10.52
C VAL A 319 -3.11 -12.61 9.49
N LYS A 320 -2.35 -13.60 9.98
CA LYS A 320 -1.65 -14.58 9.14
C LYS A 320 -2.55 -15.77 8.86
N ARG A 321 -2.63 -16.19 7.60
CA ARG A 321 -3.45 -17.33 7.15
C ARG A 321 -2.71 -18.14 6.09
N ARG A 322 -3.18 -19.35 5.84
CA ARG A 322 -2.53 -20.31 4.93
C ARG A 322 -3.51 -20.68 3.81
N PRO A 323 -3.35 -20.11 2.59
CA PRO A 323 -4.31 -20.35 1.51
C PRO A 323 -4.31 -21.80 1.02
N GLU A 324 -3.20 -22.52 1.12
CA GLU A 324 -3.05 -23.92 0.73
C GLU A 324 -3.97 -24.87 1.51
N MET A 325 -4.39 -24.48 2.73
CA MET A 325 -5.32 -25.27 3.55
C MET A 325 -6.74 -25.31 2.96
N HIS A 326 -7.06 -24.37 2.07
CA HIS A 326 -8.39 -24.18 1.49
C HIS A 326 -8.42 -24.38 -0.03
N CYS A 327 -7.25 -24.37 -0.67
CA CYS A 327 -7.09 -24.53 -2.11
C CYS A 327 -5.92 -25.48 -2.41
N PRO A 328 -6.16 -26.81 -2.50
CA PRO A 328 -5.09 -27.79 -2.74
C PRO A 328 -4.37 -27.64 -4.08
N ALA A 329 -4.98 -26.98 -5.07
CA ALA A 329 -4.34 -26.66 -6.35
C ALA A 329 -3.17 -25.67 -6.20
N LEU A 330 -3.19 -24.86 -5.14
CA LEU A 330 -2.21 -23.82 -4.89
C LEU A 330 -0.89 -24.42 -4.41
N LYS A 331 0.21 -24.05 -5.05
CA LYS A 331 1.58 -24.41 -4.67
C LYS A 331 2.35 -23.17 -4.22
N ARG A 332 2.66 -23.11 -2.93
CA ARG A 332 3.45 -22.03 -2.33
C ARG A 332 4.92 -22.12 -2.72
N ASN A 333 5.54 -20.97 -2.95
CA ASN A 333 6.97 -20.82 -3.14
C ASN A 333 7.60 -20.27 -1.85
N THR A 334 7.86 -21.16 -0.89
CA THR A 334 8.36 -20.79 0.45
C THR A 334 9.75 -20.16 0.43
N TRP A 335 10.60 -20.50 -0.56
CA TRP A 335 11.88 -19.85 -0.76
C TRP A 335 11.69 -18.37 -1.11
N LEU A 336 10.81 -18.08 -2.07
CA LEU A 336 10.52 -16.70 -2.47
C LEU A 336 9.82 -15.93 -1.34
N GLU A 337 8.90 -16.54 -0.60
CA GLU A 337 8.29 -15.91 0.58
C GLU A 337 9.35 -15.46 1.59
N LYS A 338 10.35 -16.32 1.88
CA LYS A 338 11.45 -15.98 2.80
C LYS A 338 12.27 -14.82 2.24
N LYS A 339 12.67 -14.88 0.97
CA LYS A 339 13.42 -13.82 0.30
C LYS A 339 12.69 -12.48 0.37
N LEU A 340 11.41 -12.44 0.00
CA LEU A 340 10.61 -11.22 0.05
C LEU A 340 10.42 -10.69 1.47
N ASN A 341 10.28 -11.56 2.47
CA ASN A 341 10.20 -11.12 3.88
C ASN A 341 11.49 -10.41 4.36
N GLU A 342 12.64 -10.75 3.77
CA GLU A 342 13.96 -10.18 4.05
C GLU A 342 14.22 -8.89 3.25
N GLU A 343 13.76 -8.82 2.00
CA GLU A 343 14.04 -7.72 1.06
C GLU A 343 12.95 -6.63 1.01
N ASP A 344 11.70 -6.90 1.39
CA ASP A 344 10.59 -5.94 1.32
C ASP A 344 10.87 -4.68 2.15
N GLU A 345 11.03 -3.56 1.46
CA GLU A 345 11.39 -2.29 2.09
C GLU A 345 10.26 -1.68 2.93
N ALA A 346 9.02 -2.14 2.77
CA ALA A 346 7.90 -1.73 3.63
C ALA A 346 7.88 -2.47 4.97
N TYR A 347 8.63 -3.57 5.11
CA TYR A 347 8.99 -4.33 6.31
C TYR A 347 7.86 -4.73 7.27
N ILE A 348 6.59 -4.39 7.04
CA ILE A 348 5.50 -4.70 7.97
C ILE A 348 4.72 -5.94 7.54
N TYR A 349 4.83 -6.36 6.28
CA TYR A 349 4.05 -7.49 5.76
C TYR A 349 4.85 -8.78 5.80
N THR A 350 4.16 -9.91 5.79
CA THR A 350 4.74 -11.18 5.31
C THR A 350 4.05 -11.60 4.04
N PHE A 351 4.70 -12.48 3.29
CA PHE A 351 4.20 -12.93 1.99
C PHE A 351 3.70 -14.37 2.03
N CYS A 352 2.60 -14.61 1.31
CA CYS A 352 2.29 -15.90 0.75
C CYS A 352 2.31 -15.75 -0.78
N VAL A 353 3.22 -16.45 -1.44
CA VAL A 353 3.39 -16.37 -2.91
C VAL A 353 3.45 -17.76 -3.50
N GLY A 354 3.08 -17.88 -4.77
CA GLY A 354 3.09 -19.17 -5.44
C GLY A 354 2.34 -19.16 -6.76
N VAL A 355 1.96 -20.36 -7.18
CA VAL A 355 1.26 -20.61 -8.44
C VAL A 355 0.07 -21.54 -8.25
N PHE A 356 -0.87 -21.47 -9.20
CA PHE A 356 -1.92 -22.47 -9.40
C PHE A 356 -1.46 -23.60 -10.33
#